data_AF-A0A1E8CGJ2-F1
#
_entry.id   AF-A0A1E8CGJ2-F1
#
_cell.length_a   1.000
_cell.length_b   1.000
_cell.length_c   1.000
_cell.angle_alpha   90.00
_cell.angle_beta   90.00
_cell.angle_gamma   90.00
#
_symmetry.space_group_name_H-M   'P 1'
#
loop_
_entity.id
_entity.type
_entity.pdbx_description
1 polymer ?
#
loop_
_entity_poly.entity_id
_entity_poly.type
_entity_poly.pdbx_seq_one_letter_code
_entity_poly.pdbx_strand_id
1 'polypeptide(L)'
;MNIALSPNHPLRTDPLKPWPYEVTVWYRKPGSRKLIHCRRLFVKARGTAAALRAGIRLAREQGSIPYDGKRVIPSRPTSARPFDLQDRIGIPA
;
A
#
# COMPACT_ATOMS: atom_id res chain seq x y z
N MET A 1 -10.04 11.01 5.78
CA MET A 1 -10.24 9.81 6.61
C MET A 1 -9.20 9.82 7.71
N ASN A 2 -9.63 10.06 8.95
CA ASN A 2 -8.77 10.02 10.14
C ASN A 2 -8.45 8.55 10.41
N ILE A 3 -7.22 8.11 10.15
CA ILE A 3 -6.77 6.77 10.50
C ILE A 3 -6.57 6.78 12.01
N ALA A 4 -7.39 6.05 12.75
CA ALA A 4 -7.30 5.95 14.21
C ALA A 4 -6.05 5.13 14.59
N LEU A 5 -4.90 5.78 14.65
CA LEU A 5 -3.65 5.21 15.13
C LEU A 5 -3.73 4.91 16.63
N SER A 6 -3.07 3.85 17.10
CA SER A 6 -2.94 3.58 18.53
C SER A 6 -2.39 4.79 19.31
N PRO A 7 -2.76 4.98 20.58
CA PRO A 7 -2.38 6.18 21.34
C PRO A 7 -0.88 6.44 21.40
N ASN A 8 -0.07 5.38 21.44
CA ASN A 8 1.39 5.44 21.50
C ASN A 8 2.07 5.31 20.13
N HIS A 9 1.32 5.44 19.04
CA HIS A 9 1.87 5.28 17.71
C HIS A 9 2.90 6.38 17.39
N PRO A 10 4.13 6.06 16.94
CA PRO A 10 5.21 7.05 16.76
C PRO A 10 4.86 8.21 15.83
N LEU A 11 4.03 7.99 14.81
CA LEU A 11 3.54 9.06 13.92
C LEU A 11 2.61 10.08 14.59
N ARG A 12 2.08 9.82 15.80
CA ARG A 12 1.32 10.82 16.58
C ARG A 12 2.25 11.84 17.22
N THR A 13 3.46 11.41 17.60
CA THR A 13 4.49 12.27 18.23
C THR A 13 5.40 12.91 17.20
N ASP A 14 5.83 12.17 16.18
CA ASP A 14 6.65 12.67 15.08
C ASP A 14 6.03 12.29 13.72
N PRO A 15 5.16 13.17 13.15
CA PRO A 15 4.47 12.91 11.89
C PRO A 15 5.39 12.83 10.66
N LEU A 16 6.62 13.38 10.74
CA LEU A 16 7.57 13.43 9.64
C LEU A 16 8.54 12.24 9.65
N LYS A 17 8.55 11.44 10.71
CA LYS A 17 9.34 10.22 10.80
C LYS A 17 8.98 9.25 9.67
N PRO A 18 9.97 8.73 8.91
CA PRO A 18 9.73 7.61 8.00
C PRO A 18 9.18 6.41 8.78
N TRP A 19 7.99 5.95 8.40
CA TRP A 19 7.29 4.84 9.03
C TRP A 19 6.86 3.81 7.98
N PRO A 20 6.75 2.51 8.31
CA PRO A 20 6.15 1.52 7.42
C PRO A 20 4.67 1.79 7.14
N TYR A 21 4.29 1.72 5.88
CA TYR A 21 2.91 1.80 5.40
C TYR A 21 2.55 0.55 4.59
N GLU A 22 1.35 0.04 4.79
CA GLU A 22 0.67 -0.85 3.86
C GLU A 22 -0.03 0.00 2.80
N VAL A 23 0.30 -0.23 1.54
CA VAL A 23 -0.26 0.48 0.38
C VAL A 23 -0.99 -0.53 -0.50
N THR A 24 -2.27 -0.29 -0.75
CA THR A 24 -3.05 -1.13 -1.68
C THR A 24 -2.97 -0.54 -3.08
N VAL A 25 -2.35 -1.30 -4.00
CA VAL A 25 -2.23 -0.94 -5.42
C VAL A 25 -3.11 -1.85 -6.25
N TRP A 26 -3.91 -1.26 -7.13
CA TRP A 26 -4.72 -1.98 -8.09
C TRP A 26 -4.00 -2.18 -9.42
N TYR A 27 -4.23 -3.34 -9.99
CA TYR A 27 -3.72 -3.80 -11.26
C TYR A 27 -4.87 -3.96 -12.27
N ARG A 28 -4.54 -3.80 -13.54
CA ARG A 28 -5.46 -3.88 -14.67
C ARG A 28 -4.87 -4.72 -15.81
N LYS A 29 -5.72 -5.20 -16.71
CA LYS A 29 -5.24 -5.78 -17.97
C LYS A 29 -4.66 -4.67 -18.85
N PRO A 30 -3.50 -4.87 -19.52
CA PRO A 30 -3.04 -3.96 -20.56
C PRO A 30 -4.13 -3.67 -21.60
N GLY A 31 -4.27 -2.40 -22.02
CA GLY A 31 -5.32 -1.97 -22.95
C GLY A 31 -6.73 -1.84 -22.36
N SER A 32 -6.98 -2.31 -21.13
CA SER A 32 -8.25 -2.11 -20.43
C SER A 32 -8.09 -1.14 -19.26
N ARG A 33 -9.14 -0.36 -18.95
CA ARG A 33 -9.20 0.46 -17.73
C ARG A 33 -9.79 -0.29 -16.53
N LYS A 34 -10.29 -1.51 -16.72
CA LYS A 34 -10.91 -2.31 -15.65
C LYS A 34 -9.85 -2.78 -14.66
N LEU A 35 -10.03 -2.44 -13.39
CA LEU A 35 -9.23 -2.96 -12.28
C LEU A 35 -9.70 -4.38 -11.96
N ILE A 36 -8.76 -5.31 -11.78
CA ILE A 36 -9.08 -6.74 -11.67
C ILE A 36 -8.37 -7.43 -10.50
N HIS A 37 -7.30 -6.85 -10.00
CA HIS A 37 -6.53 -7.40 -8.89
C HIS A 37 -5.98 -6.28 -8.03
N CYS A 38 -5.91 -6.47 -6.72
CA CYS A 38 -5.23 -5.57 -5.82
C CYS A 38 -4.15 -6.32 -5.04
N ARG A 39 -3.03 -5.64 -4.81
CA ARG A 39 -1.93 -6.16 -4.02
C ARG A 39 -1.57 -5.17 -2.93
N ARG A 40 -1.26 -5.70 -1.75
CA ARG A 40 -0.70 -4.95 -0.62
C ARG A 40 0.82 -4.89 -0.80
N LEU A 41 1.36 -3.69 -0.78
CA LEU A 41 2.78 -3.40 -0.84
C LEU A 41 3.21 -2.68 0.42
N PHE A 42 4.44 -2.90 0.84
CA PHE A 42 4.98 -2.35 2.07
C PHE A 42 6.10 -1.37 1.74
N VAL A 43 5.96 -0.12 2.19
CA VAL A 43 6.92 0.95 1.92
C VAL A 43 7.19 1.77 3.16
N LYS A 44 8.40 2.30 3.30
CA LYS A 44 8.70 3.32 4.32
C LYS A 44 8.46 4.71 3.74
N ALA A 45 7.69 5.54 4.43
CA ALA A 45 7.35 6.88 3.99
C ALA A 45 7.07 7.83 5.17
N ARG A 46 7.18 9.15 4.91
CA ARG A 46 6.94 10.23 5.89
C ARG A 46 5.48 10.73 5.87
N GLY A 47 4.53 9.84 5.59
CA GLY A 47 3.12 10.22 5.43
C GLY A 47 2.39 9.47 4.31
N THR A 48 1.05 9.48 4.36
CA THR A 48 0.16 8.78 3.44
C THR A 48 0.39 9.15 1.97
N ALA A 49 0.51 10.44 1.65
CA ALA A 49 0.72 10.88 0.27
C ALA A 49 2.07 10.39 -0.30
N ALA A 50 3.12 10.43 0.53
CA ALA A 50 4.43 9.89 0.17
C ALA A 50 4.38 8.36 0.02
N ALA A 51 3.65 7.66 0.90
CA ALA A 51 3.44 6.23 0.82
C ALA A 51 2.73 5.81 -0.47
N LEU A 52 1.65 6.49 -0.87
CA LEU A 52 0.95 6.21 -2.14
C LEU A 52 1.89 6.34 -3.34
N ARG A 53 2.69 7.41 -3.39
CA ARG A 53 3.70 7.62 -4.45
C ARG A 53 4.78 6.55 -4.44
N ALA A 54 5.28 6.17 -3.27
CA ALA A 54 6.28 5.11 -3.14
C ALA A 54 5.71 3.74 -3.53
N GLY A 55 4.48 3.43 -3.12
CA GLY A 55 3.82 2.16 -3.42
C GLY A 55 3.55 1.96 -4.90
N ILE A 56 3.07 2.99 -5.62
CA ILE A 56 2.89 2.88 -7.07
C ILE A 56 4.22 2.80 -7.82
N ARG A 57 5.26 3.48 -7.33
CA ARG A 57 6.62 3.37 -7.89
C ARG A 57 7.14 1.94 -7.75
N LEU A 58 7.08 1.39 -6.54
CA LEU A 58 7.48 0.00 -6.27
C LEU A 58 6.69 -1.00 -7.12
N ALA A 59 5.38 -0.80 -7.26
CA ALA A 59 4.55 -1.66 -8.10
C ALA A 59 4.99 -1.64 -9.58
N ARG A 60 5.42 -0.48 -10.09
CA ARG A 60 5.91 -0.31 -11.47
C ARG A 60 7.30 -0.90 -11.66
N GLU A 61 8.18 -0.79 -10.67
CA GLU A 61 9.51 -1.41 -10.68
C GLU A 61 9.41 -2.94 -10.75
N GLN A 62 8.43 -3.52 -10.07
CA GLN A 62 8.13 -4.96 -10.16
C GLN A 62 7.51 -5.38 -11.51
N GLY A 63 7.07 -4.42 -12.32
CA GLY A 63 6.52 -4.67 -13.64
C GLY A 63 5.16 -5.36 -13.65
N SER A 64 4.89 -6.10 -14.72
CA SER A 64 3.66 -6.88 -14.87
C SER A 64 3.76 -8.23 -14.19
N ILE A 65 2.71 -8.62 -13.47
CA ILE A 65 2.63 -9.88 -12.74
C ILE A 65 1.59 -10.82 -13.38
N PRO A 66 1.74 -12.14 -13.25
CA PRO A 66 0.69 -13.08 -13.63
C PRO A 66 -0.48 -13.01 -12.64
N TYR A 67 -1.71 -12.98 -13.15
CA TYR A 67 -2.94 -13.09 -12.39
C TYR A 67 -4.01 -13.72 -13.29
N ASP A 68 -4.64 -14.81 -12.83
CA ASP A 68 -5.67 -15.54 -13.58
C ASP A 68 -5.22 -15.88 -15.03
N GLY A 69 -4.01 -16.45 -15.16
CA GLY A 69 -3.41 -16.81 -16.44
C GLY A 69 -3.03 -15.64 -17.36
N LYS A 70 -3.20 -14.38 -16.91
CA LYS A 70 -2.95 -13.17 -17.72
C LYS A 70 -1.89 -12.29 -17.06
N ARG A 71 -1.18 -11.49 -17.86
CA ARG A 71 -0.30 -10.44 -17.32
C ARG A 71 -1.11 -9.20 -16.98
N VAL A 72 -0.95 -8.71 -15.76
CA VAL A 72 -1.61 -7.50 -15.27
C VAL A 72 -0.58 -6.44 -14.91
N ILE A 73 -0.91 -5.18 -15.18
CA ILE A 73 -0.03 -4.03 -14.95
C ILE A 73 -0.55 -3.16 -13.80
N PRO A 74 0.34 -2.54 -13.02
CA PRO A 74 -0.06 -1.62 -11.96
C PRO A 74 -0.78 -0.41 -12.56
N SER A 75 -1.92 -0.05 -11.98
CA SER A 75 -2.76 1.06 -12.42
C SER A 75 -2.67 2.24 -11.46
N ARG A 76 -3.15 2.07 -10.22
CA ARG A 76 -3.20 3.16 -9.24
C ARG A 76 -3.14 2.65 -7.80
N PRO A 77 -2.52 3.40 -6.88
CA PRO A 77 -2.70 3.17 -5.45
C PRO A 77 -4.07 3.70 -5.03
N THR A 78 -4.73 3.03 -4.10
CA THR A 78 -6.09 3.42 -3.62
C THR A 78 -6.16 3.68 -2.14
N SER A 79 -5.28 3.05 -1.36
CA SER A 79 -5.18 3.28 0.06
C SER A 79 -3.72 3.19 0.49
N ALA A 80 -3.37 3.95 1.51
CA ALA A 80 -2.16 3.78 2.27
C ALA A 80 -2.51 3.95 3.74
N ARG A 81 -2.09 2.99 4.56
CA ARG A 81 -2.28 3.04 6.00
C ARG A 81 -0.93 2.80 6.68
N PRO A 82 -0.56 3.58 7.69
CA PRO A 82 0.61 3.27 8.51
C PRO A 82 0.40 1.94 9.23
N PHE A 83 1.46 1.17 9.40
CA PHE A 83 1.44 -0.03 10.23
C PHE A 83 1.27 0.35 11.68
N ASP A 84 0.28 -0.22 12.36
CA ASP A 84 0.04 -0.03 13.77
C ASP A 84 0.46 -1.26 14.59
N LEU A 85 0.61 -1.11 15.90
CA LEU A 85 0.94 -2.18 16.83
C LEU A 85 -0.08 -3.33 16.79
N GLN A 86 -1.33 -3.02 16.40
CA GLN A 86 -2.40 -3.99 16.22
C GLN A 86 -2.26 -4.81 14.93
N ASP A 87 -1.44 -4.38 13.96
CA ASP A 87 -1.14 -5.12 12.72
C ASP A 87 -0.19 -6.29 12.92
N ARG A 88 -0.04 -6.79 14.17
CA ARG A 88 0.80 -7.95 14.48
C ARG A 88 0.41 -9.13 13.59
N ILE A 89 1.42 -9.63 12.88
CA ILE A 89 1.37 -10.83 12.06
C ILE A 89 1.04 -12.02 12.97
N GLY A 90 -0.08 -12.71 12.72
CA GLY A 90 -0.24 -14.12 13.11
C GLY A 90 -1.14 -14.47 14.30
N ILE A 91 -2.31 -13.84 14.48
CA ILE A 91 -3.39 -14.46 15.28
C ILE A 91 -4.63 -14.53 14.39
N PRO A 92 -5.07 -15.73 13.95
CA PRO A 92 -6.40 -15.87 13.36
C PRO A 92 -7.45 -15.47 14.41
N ALA A 93 -8.44 -14.70 13.98
CA ALA A 93 -9.62 -14.39 14.78
C ALA A 93 -10.36 -15.68 15.19
#